data_AF-A0A851KW33-F1
#
_entry.id   AF-A0A851KW33-F1
#
_cell.length_a   1.000
_cell.length_b   1.000
_cell.length_c   1.000
_cell.angle_alpha   90.00
_cell.angle_beta   90.00
_cell.angle_gamma   90.00
#
_symmetry.space_group_name_H-M   'P 1'
#
loop_
_entity.id
_entity.type
_entity.pdbx_description
1 polymer ?
#
loop_
_entity_poly.entity_id
_entity_poly.type
_entity_poly.pdbx_seq_one_letter_code
_entity_poly.pdbx_strand_id
1 'polypeptide(L)'
;MTSAADMSRVVGGTGVQPGAWPGIVSIQATWENGTWHMCSGVLLSSQWVLTVAHCFARAGGISMWKVVMGASDLTQMGPEAEVRHIQRLLVHQHYVAATARNDIALLELDQPVECSDYIQLGCVPDASLRVSELKSCYIAGWN
;
A
#
# COMPACT_ATOMS: atom_id res chain seq x y z
N MET A 1 1.32 18.08 -30.04
CA MET A 1 2.66 17.62 -29.62
C MET A 1 2.61 17.43 -28.12
N THR A 2 2.85 16.19 -27.68
CA THR A 2 3.16 15.69 -26.31
C THR A 2 2.14 15.99 -25.18
N SER A 3 1.82 15.07 -24.26
CA SER A 3 2.67 14.03 -23.68
C SER A 3 1.84 12.81 -23.28
N ALA A 4 2.36 11.62 -23.58
CA ALA A 4 1.88 10.38 -22.98
C ALA A 4 2.33 10.37 -21.52
N ALA A 5 1.38 10.34 -20.59
CA ALA A 5 1.65 10.01 -19.20
C ALA A 5 2.12 8.54 -19.18
N ASP A 6 3.40 8.33 -18.90
CA ASP A 6 3.95 6.99 -18.71
C ASP A 6 3.55 6.52 -17.32
N MET A 7 2.32 6.00 -17.21
CA MET A 7 1.78 5.46 -15.99
C MET A 7 2.53 4.17 -15.67
N SER A 8 3.28 4.16 -14.56
CA SER A 8 3.89 2.96 -13.98
C SER A 8 2.89 1.80 -14.01
N ARG A 9 3.13 0.85 -14.92
CA ARG A 9 2.22 -0.26 -15.20
C ARG A 9 2.51 -1.41 -14.25
N VAL A 10 1.48 -1.91 -13.59
CA VAL A 10 1.44 -3.33 -13.18
C VAL A 10 1.69 -4.18 -14.43
N VAL A 11 2.51 -5.23 -14.34
CA VAL A 11 2.83 -6.09 -15.50
C VAL A 11 1.52 -6.66 -16.09
N GLY A 12 1.18 -6.24 -17.32
CA GLY A 12 -0.08 -6.63 -17.99
C GLY A 12 -1.32 -5.83 -17.61
N GLY A 13 -1.19 -4.81 -16.75
CA GLY A 13 -2.29 -3.92 -16.33
C GLY A 13 -2.54 -2.76 -17.30
N THR A 14 -3.66 -2.07 -17.08
CA THR A 14 -3.99 -0.81 -17.76
C THR A 14 -3.88 0.35 -16.78
N GLY A 15 -3.52 1.53 -17.29
CA GLY A 15 -3.51 2.73 -16.46
C GLY A 15 -4.91 3.08 -15.96
N VAL A 16 -5.02 3.51 -14.71
CA VAL A 16 -6.27 3.95 -14.08
C VAL A 16 -6.29 5.46 -13.85
N GLN A 17 -7.48 6.05 -13.79
CA GLN A 17 -7.62 7.46 -13.43
C GLN A 17 -7.12 7.72 -12.00
N PRO A 18 -6.59 8.92 -11.71
CA PRO A 18 -6.28 9.32 -10.34
C PRO A 18 -7.49 9.15 -9.41
N GLY A 19 -7.24 8.63 -8.20
CA GLY A 19 -8.30 8.37 -7.21
C GLY A 19 -9.17 7.14 -7.51
N ALA A 20 -8.91 6.35 -8.55
CA ALA A 20 -9.70 5.15 -8.85
C ALA A 20 -9.62 4.06 -7.77
N TRP A 21 -8.51 4.02 -7.01
CA TRP A 21 -8.29 3.10 -5.89
C TRP A 21 -7.86 3.87 -4.64
N PRO A 22 -8.73 4.68 -4.05
CA PRO A 22 -8.31 5.68 -3.05
C PRO A 22 -7.88 5.06 -1.71
N GLY A 23 -8.15 3.77 -1.48
CA GLY A 23 -7.67 3.04 -0.30
C GLY A 23 -6.32 2.34 -0.47
N ILE A 24 -5.74 2.32 -1.67
CA ILE A 24 -4.43 1.70 -1.89
C ILE A 24 -3.31 2.62 -1.44
N VAL A 25 -2.29 2.04 -0.81
CA VAL A 25 -1.12 2.78 -0.33
C VAL A 25 0.16 2.15 -0.87
N SER A 26 1.18 2.98 -1.10
CA SER A 26 2.52 2.56 -1.47
C SER A 26 3.41 2.57 -0.22
N ILE A 27 3.96 1.42 0.13
CA ILE A 27 4.90 1.25 1.23
C ILE A 27 6.30 1.32 0.64
N GLN A 28 7.05 2.32 1.05
CA GLN A 28 8.38 2.61 0.53
C GLN A 28 9.44 2.43 1.60
N ALA A 29 10.63 2.06 1.16
CA ALA A 29 11.82 2.02 2.00
C ALA A 29 12.95 2.82 1.36
N THR A 30 13.72 3.50 2.19
CA THR A 30 14.87 4.31 1.79
C THR A 30 16.17 3.65 2.25
N TRP A 31 17.05 3.39 1.29
CA TRP A 31 18.42 2.88 1.50
C TRP A 31 19.41 3.89 0.91
N GLU A 32 20.71 3.61 1.00
CA GLU A 32 21.76 4.51 0.53
C GLU A 32 21.63 4.89 -0.96
N ASN A 33 21.11 3.97 -1.78
CA ASN A 33 20.96 4.16 -3.23
C ASN A 33 19.64 4.83 -3.66
N GLY A 34 18.80 5.32 -2.73
CA GLY A 34 17.50 5.95 -3.04
C GLY A 34 16.30 5.49 -2.19
N THR A 35 15.09 5.65 -2.74
CA THR A 35 13.82 5.21 -2.17
C THR A 35 13.08 4.35 -3.18
N TRP A 36 12.52 3.22 -2.75
CA TRP A 36 11.79 2.30 -3.63
C TRP A 36 10.43 1.95 -3.05
N HIS A 37 9.47 1.75 -3.95
CA HIS A 37 8.25 1.02 -3.64
C HIS A 37 8.60 -0.43 -3.34
N MET A 38 8.19 -0.90 -2.17
CA MET A 38 8.45 -2.28 -1.74
C MET A 38 7.21 -3.13 -1.81
N CYS A 39 6.10 -2.58 -1.32
CA CYS A 39 4.83 -3.29 -1.22
C CYS A 39 3.67 -2.32 -1.30
N SER A 40 2.50 -2.85 -1.63
CA SER A 40 1.24 -2.14 -1.49
C SER A 40 0.54 -2.51 -0.18
N GLY A 41 -0.39 -1.66 0.24
CA GLY A 41 -1.26 -1.93 1.38
C GLY A 41 -2.63 -1.28 1.19
N VAL A 42 -3.49 -1.45 2.19
CA VAL A 42 -4.82 -0.85 2.24
C VAL A 42 -4.99 -0.06 3.52
N LEU A 43 -5.43 1.18 3.42
CA LEU A 43 -5.76 2.02 4.58
C LEU A 43 -7.06 1.53 5.23
N LEU A 44 -7.01 1.00 6.45
CA LEU A 44 -8.19 0.49 7.17
C LEU A 44 -8.86 1.54 8.05
N SER A 45 -8.07 2.50 8.55
CA SER A 45 -8.54 3.65 9.32
C SER A 45 -7.57 4.81 9.11
N SER A 46 -7.84 5.98 9.70
CA SER A 46 -6.97 7.15 9.56
C SER A 46 -5.50 6.90 9.97
N GLN A 47 -5.20 5.88 10.77
CA GLN A 47 -3.83 5.57 11.23
C GLN A 47 -3.40 4.11 11.03
N TRP A 48 -4.21 3.26 10.39
CA TRP A 48 -3.89 1.84 10.27
C TRP A 48 -3.88 1.38 8.82
N VAL A 49 -2.78 0.76 8.41
CA VAL A 49 -2.61 0.14 7.10
C VAL A 49 -2.47 -1.36 7.24
N LEU A 50 -3.23 -2.10 6.45
CA LEU A 50 -3.09 -3.54 6.25
C LEU A 50 -2.13 -3.84 5.10
N THR A 51 -1.20 -4.77 5.31
CA THR A 51 -0.28 -5.23 4.29
C THR A 51 0.19 -6.66 4.58
N VAL A 52 1.22 -7.12 3.88
CA VAL A 52 1.80 -8.46 4.02
C VAL A 52 3.09 -8.41 4.84
N ALA A 53 3.34 -9.46 5.60
CA ALA A 53 4.47 -9.55 6.53
C ALA A 53 5.82 -9.70 5.82
N HIS A 54 5.85 -10.40 4.70
CA HIS A 54 7.10 -10.73 4.01
C HIS A 54 7.86 -9.49 3.52
N CYS A 55 7.17 -8.37 3.27
CA CYS A 55 7.79 -7.08 2.94
C CYS A 55 8.85 -6.68 3.97
N PHE A 56 8.64 -7.06 5.23
CA PHE A 56 9.45 -6.65 6.36
C PHE A 56 10.40 -7.76 6.85
N ALA A 57 10.42 -8.93 6.23
CA ALA A 57 11.23 -10.07 6.67
C ALA A 57 12.75 -9.80 6.62
N ARG A 58 13.18 -8.82 5.82
CA ARG A 58 14.57 -8.32 5.73
C ARG A 58 14.64 -6.79 5.92
N ALA A 59 13.64 -6.21 6.56
CA ALA A 59 13.62 -4.78 6.81
C ALA A 59 14.79 -4.36 7.72
N GLY A 60 15.41 -3.24 7.40
CA GLY A 60 16.19 -2.50 8.38
C GLY A 60 15.27 -1.82 9.41
N GLY A 61 15.80 -0.83 10.13
CA GLY A 61 15.02 -0.11 11.15
C GLY A 61 13.75 0.53 10.59
N ILE A 62 12.66 0.53 11.35
CA ILE A 62 11.35 1.08 10.97
C ILE A 62 11.45 2.52 10.44
N SER A 63 12.41 3.31 10.92
CA SER A 63 12.68 4.68 10.49
C SER A 63 13.00 4.85 9.00
N MET A 64 13.38 3.78 8.31
CA MET A 64 13.65 3.83 6.87
C MET A 64 12.38 3.69 6.01
N TRP A 65 11.25 3.36 6.63
CA TRP A 65 10.00 3.05 5.96
C TRP A 65 9.04 4.23 6.03
N LYS A 66 8.26 4.41 4.96
CA LYS A 66 7.17 5.38 4.90
C LYS A 66 6.01 4.84 4.08
N VAL A 67 4.83 5.37 4.33
CA VAL A 67 3.61 5.08 3.59
C VAL A 67 3.24 6.30 2.77
N VAL A 68 2.95 6.09 1.48
CA VAL A 68 2.48 7.11 0.54
C VAL A 68 1.04 6.76 0.14
N MET A 69 0.16 7.73 0.22
CA MET A 69 -1.28 7.62 -0.08
C MET A 69 -1.66 8.73 -1.05
N GLY A 70 -2.75 8.58 -1.81
CA GLY A 70 -3.26 9.63 -2.72
C GLY A 70 -2.44 9.85 -4.00
N ALA A 71 -1.23 9.29 -4.11
CA ALA A 71 -0.41 9.37 -5.31
C ALA A 71 -0.90 8.40 -6.39
N SER A 72 -0.96 8.83 -7.65
CA SER A 72 -1.21 7.93 -8.80
C SER A 72 0.08 7.54 -9.52
N ASP A 73 1.07 8.43 -9.52
CA ASP A 73 2.42 8.21 -10.05
C ASP A 73 3.43 8.44 -8.92
N LEU A 74 4.25 7.43 -8.62
CA LEU A 74 5.24 7.54 -7.52
C LEU A 74 6.48 8.35 -7.92
N THR A 75 6.70 8.60 -9.20
CA THR A 75 7.79 9.48 -9.71
C THR A 75 7.41 10.96 -9.61
N GLN A 76 6.12 11.26 -9.73
CA GLN A 76 5.54 12.58 -9.60
C GLN A 76 4.22 12.51 -8.81
N MET A 77 4.33 12.50 -7.47
CA MET A 77 3.21 12.16 -6.57
C MET A 77 1.99 13.09 -6.65
N GLY A 78 2.15 14.34 -7.11
CA GLY A 78 1.07 15.31 -7.16
C GLY A 78 0.72 15.93 -5.79
N PRO A 79 -0.13 16.97 -5.77
CA PRO A 79 -0.50 17.67 -4.54
C PRO A 79 -1.46 16.88 -3.63
N GLU A 80 -2.13 15.85 -4.14
CA GLU A 80 -3.06 15.01 -3.38
C GLU A 80 -2.35 13.94 -2.54
N ALA A 81 -1.06 13.75 -2.78
CA ALA A 81 -0.30 12.71 -2.12
C ALA A 81 0.09 13.09 -0.70
N GLU A 82 -0.10 12.12 0.20
CA GLU A 82 0.29 12.25 1.59
C GLU A 82 1.33 11.21 1.98
N VAL A 83 2.31 11.63 2.77
CA VAL A 83 3.36 10.77 3.31
C VAL A 83 3.21 10.67 4.83
N ARG A 84 3.32 9.46 5.36
CA ARG A 84 3.38 9.18 6.81
C ARG A 84 4.53 8.24 7.13
N HIS A 85 5.12 8.41 8.30
CA HIS A 85 6.10 7.44 8.81
C HIS A 85 5.38 6.34 9.58
N ILE A 86 6.10 5.25 9.83
CA ILE A 86 5.58 4.12 10.57
C ILE A 86 5.97 4.29 12.04
N GLN A 87 4.97 4.41 12.91
CA GLN A 87 5.16 4.39 14.36
C GLN A 87 5.34 2.97 14.88
N ARG A 88 4.57 2.01 14.36
CA ARG A 88 4.63 0.61 14.79
C ARG A 88 4.36 -0.34 13.64
N LEU A 89 5.19 -1.37 13.54
CA LEU A 89 4.99 -2.52 12.67
C LEU A 89 4.55 -3.72 13.51
N LEU A 90 3.38 -4.28 13.19
CA LEU A 90 2.83 -5.48 13.83
C LEU A 90 2.77 -6.60 12.81
N VAL A 91 3.80 -7.46 12.80
CA VAL A 91 3.79 -8.71 12.04
C VAL A 91 2.94 -9.75 12.78
N HIS A 92 2.12 -10.50 12.06
CA HIS A 92 1.33 -11.57 12.66
C HIS A 92 2.23 -12.56 13.41
N GLN A 93 1.92 -12.82 14.69
CA GLN A 93 2.74 -13.62 15.61
C GLN A 93 3.02 -15.07 15.14
N HIS A 94 2.23 -15.58 14.21
CA HIS A 94 2.36 -16.92 13.62
C HIS A 94 2.78 -16.88 12.14
N TYR A 95 3.38 -15.79 11.66
CA TYR A 95 3.92 -15.71 10.32
C TYR A 95 5.06 -16.72 10.12
N VAL A 96 5.01 -17.50 9.04
CA VAL A 96 6.04 -18.48 8.68
C VAL A 96 6.60 -18.19 7.29
N ALA A 97 7.77 -17.55 7.25
CA ALA A 97 8.40 -17.09 6.01
C ALA A 97 8.61 -18.21 4.96
N ALA A 98 8.98 -19.42 5.39
CA ALA A 98 9.21 -20.54 4.47
C ALA A 98 7.95 -21.00 3.72
N THR A 99 6.75 -20.69 4.23
CA THR A 99 5.47 -21.13 3.64
C THR A 99 4.52 -19.99 3.30
N ALA A 100 4.93 -18.74 3.56
CA ALA A 100 4.05 -17.56 3.53
C ALA A 100 2.76 -17.72 4.36
N ARG A 101 2.75 -18.62 5.35
CA ARG A 101 1.58 -18.80 6.23
C ARG A 101 1.43 -17.58 7.12
N ASN A 102 0.20 -17.07 7.23
CA ASN A 102 -0.14 -15.86 8.00
C ASN A 102 0.68 -14.65 7.55
N ASP A 103 0.86 -14.49 6.24
CA ASP A 103 1.59 -13.37 5.63
C ASP A 103 0.76 -12.08 5.67
N ILE A 104 0.61 -11.54 6.87
CA ILE A 104 -0.19 -10.35 7.16
C ILE A 104 0.50 -9.51 8.22
N ALA A 105 0.47 -8.19 8.04
CA ALA A 105 1.00 -7.22 8.97
C ALA A 105 0.12 -5.96 9.02
N LEU A 106 0.18 -5.27 10.15
CA LEU A 106 -0.42 -3.96 10.34
C LEU A 106 0.67 -2.91 10.55
N LEU A 107 0.49 -1.75 9.94
CA LEU A 107 1.31 -0.56 10.17
C LEU A 107 0.45 0.48 10.88
N GLU A 108 0.96 0.99 12.00
CA GLU A 108 0.43 2.16 12.67
C GLU A 108 1.19 3.39 12.16
N LEU A 109 0.47 4.36 11.61
CA LEU A 109 1.02 5.61 11.11
C LEU A 109 1.32 6.57 12.27
N ASP A 110 2.41 7.32 12.15
CA ASP A 110 2.82 8.33 13.14
C ASP A 110 1.80 9.45 13.35
N GLN A 111 0.99 9.75 12.33
CA GLN A 111 -0.09 10.72 12.38
C GLN A 111 -1.29 10.26 11.55
N PRO A 112 -2.52 10.67 11.90
CA PRO A 112 -3.71 10.38 11.10
C PRO A 112 -3.63 11.01 9.71
N VAL A 113 -4.32 10.39 8.76
CA VAL A 113 -4.62 10.93 7.43
C VAL A 113 -6.09 11.31 7.33
N GLU A 114 -6.38 12.37 6.59
CA GLU A 114 -7.76 12.79 6.30
C GLU A 114 -8.24 12.15 4.99
N CYS A 115 -9.53 11.79 4.94
CA CYS A 115 -10.11 11.24 3.72
C CYS A 115 -10.40 12.35 2.70
N SER A 116 -10.18 12.04 1.43
CA SER A 116 -10.37 12.92 0.27
C SER A 116 -10.81 12.09 -0.95
N ASP A 117 -10.98 12.71 -2.11
CA ASP A 117 -11.28 11.97 -3.35
C ASP A 117 -10.15 10.99 -3.76
N TYR A 118 -8.95 11.13 -3.17
CA TYR A 118 -7.75 10.34 -3.49
C TYR A 118 -7.31 9.42 -2.35
N ILE A 119 -7.83 9.64 -1.13
CA ILE A 119 -7.51 8.88 0.07
C ILE A 119 -8.81 8.47 0.75
N GLN A 120 -9.09 7.17 0.81
CA GLN A 120 -10.28 6.62 1.44
C GLN A 120 -9.94 5.36 2.23
N LEU A 121 -10.83 4.97 3.12
CA LEU A 121 -10.67 3.71 3.85
C LEU A 121 -11.10 2.53 2.97
N GLY A 122 -10.32 1.46 2.99
CA GLY A 122 -10.71 0.16 2.48
C GLY A 122 -11.60 -0.59 3.47
N CYS A 123 -12.53 -1.39 2.94
CA CYS A 123 -13.39 -2.24 3.75
C CYS A 123 -12.70 -3.55 4.10
N VAL A 124 -12.91 -4.02 5.34
CA VAL A 124 -12.59 -5.40 5.74
C VAL A 124 -13.85 -6.25 5.54
N PRO A 125 -13.76 -7.41 4.88
CA PRO A 125 -14.92 -8.27 4.70
C PRO A 125 -15.40 -8.86 6.03
N ASP A 126 -16.69 -9.18 6.11
CA ASP A 126 -17.21 -9.99 7.20
C ASP A 126 -16.53 -11.37 7.22
N ALA A 127 -16.32 -11.93 8.42
CA ALA A 127 -15.68 -13.23 8.60
C ALA A 127 -16.47 -14.39 7.95
N SER A 128 -17.77 -14.20 7.69
CA SER A 128 -18.59 -15.18 6.96
C SER A 128 -18.41 -15.12 5.45
N LEU A 129 -17.75 -14.10 4.90
CA LEU A 129 -17.55 -13.97 3.45
C LEU A 129 -16.71 -15.13 2.92
N ARG A 130 -17.24 -15.82 1.92
CA ARG A 130 -16.48 -16.82 1.17
C ARG A 130 -15.95 -16.18 -0.11
N VAL A 131 -14.63 -16.10 -0.24
CA VAL A 131 -13.98 -15.54 -1.43
C VAL A 131 -14.43 -16.25 -2.72
N SER A 132 -14.75 -17.55 -2.65
CA SER A 132 -15.30 -18.32 -3.78
C SER A 132 -16.65 -17.83 -4.30
N GLU A 133 -17.39 -17.03 -3.53
CA GLU A 133 -18.67 -16.43 -3.92
C GLU A 133 -18.48 -15.10 -4.67
N LEU A 134 -17.27 -14.54 -4.67
CA LEU A 134 -16.94 -13.34 -5.41
C LEU A 134 -16.79 -13.65 -6.91
N LYS A 135 -17.46 -12.86 -7.75
CA LYS A 135 -17.44 -13.03 -9.21
C LYS A 135 -16.27 -12.33 -9.89
N SER A 136 -15.80 -11.24 -9.31
CA SER A 136 -14.75 -10.40 -9.89
C SER A 136 -13.94 -9.76 -8.79
N CYS A 137 -12.62 -9.80 -8.95
CA CYS A 137 -11.65 -9.16 -8.06
C CYS A 137 -10.70 -8.32 -8.92
N TYR A 138 -10.14 -7.28 -8.33
CA TYR A 138 -9.20 -6.39 -9.00
C TYR A 138 -7.87 -6.40 -8.27
N ILE A 139 -6.79 -6.20 -9.02
CA ILE A 139 -5.44 -5.99 -8.49
C ILE A 139 -5.00 -4.60 -8.97
N ALA A 140 -4.56 -3.78 -8.04
CA ALA A 140 -4.02 -2.45 -8.29
C ALA A 140 -2.70 -2.31 -7.55
N GLY A 141 -1.81 -1.44 -8.04
CA GLY A 141 -0.51 -1.19 -7.44
C GLY A 141 0.45 -0.51 -8.41
N TRP A 142 1.70 -0.39 -7.96
CA TRP A 142 2.82 0.14 -8.74
C TRP A 142 3.87 -0.96 -8.90
N ASN A 143 4.65 -0.88 -9.98
CA ASN A 143 5.74 -1.81 -10.28
C ASN A 143 7.03 -1.02 -10.50
#